data_AF-A0A2N4YXY2-F1
#
_entry.id   AF-A0A2N4YXY2-F1
#
_cell.length_a   1.000
_cell.length_b   1.000
_cell.length_c   1.000
_cell.angle_alpha   90.00
_cell.angle_beta   90.00
_cell.angle_gamma   90.00
#
_symmetry.space_group_name_H-M   'P 1'
#
loop_
_entity.id
_entity.type
_entity.pdbx_description
1 polymer ?
#
loop_
_entity_poly.entity_id
_entity_poly.type
_entity_poly.pdbx_seq_one_letter_code
_entity_poly.pdbx_strand_id
1 'polypeptide(L)'
;MSEFSQTVPELVAWARKNDFSISLPVDRLSFLLAVATLNGERLEGEMSEGELVDAFRHVSDAFEQTSETISQRANNAINDLVRQRLLNRFTSEITEGNAIYRLTPLGIGITDYYIRQREFSTLRLSMQLSIVAGELKRAADAAEEGGDEFHWHRNVFA
;
A
#
# COMPACT_ATOMS: atom_id res chain seq x y z
N MET A 1 20.00 -7.12 -17.60
CA MET A 1 20.07 -7.48 -16.16
C MET A 1 20.72 -6.32 -15.43
N SER A 2 19.97 -5.58 -14.60
CA SER A 2 20.54 -4.47 -13.84
C SER A 2 21.34 -5.03 -12.67
N GLU A 3 22.67 -4.83 -12.69
CA GLU A 3 23.53 -5.03 -11.52
C GLU A 3 23.20 -3.97 -10.45
N PHE A 4 22.12 -4.17 -9.70
CA PHE A 4 21.94 -3.48 -8.43
C PHE A 4 22.64 -4.26 -7.33
N SER A 5 23.96 -4.34 -7.41
CA SER A 5 24.79 -4.70 -6.27
C SER A 5 25.03 -3.44 -5.43
N GLN A 6 23.98 -2.83 -4.89
CA GLN A 6 24.19 -1.88 -3.79
C GLN A 6 24.73 -2.69 -2.62
N THR A 7 25.91 -2.32 -2.13
CA THR A 7 26.42 -2.95 -0.92
C THR A 7 25.50 -2.63 0.26
N VAL A 8 25.47 -3.47 1.29
CA VAL A 8 24.64 -3.21 2.48
C VAL A 8 24.87 -1.79 3.06
N PRO A 9 26.12 -1.28 3.16
CA PRO A 9 26.36 0.10 3.57
C PRO A 9 25.77 1.16 2.63
N GLU A 10 25.82 0.95 1.31
CA GLU A 10 25.22 1.87 0.33
C GLU A 10 23.70 1.94 0.46
N LEU A 11 23.05 0.79 0.67
CA LEU A 11 21.61 0.74 0.90
C LEU A 11 21.22 1.50 2.18
N VAL A 12 21.97 1.32 3.27
CA VAL A 12 21.75 2.05 4.52
C VAL A 12 21.95 3.56 4.34
N ALA A 13 23.01 3.95 3.63
CA ALA A 13 23.28 5.36 3.32
C ALA A 13 22.17 5.97 2.45
N TRP A 14 21.68 5.22 1.46
CA TRP A 14 20.55 5.63 0.61
C TRP A 14 19.26 5.77 1.43
N ALA A 15 18.94 4.81 2.29
CA ALA A 15 17.76 4.87 3.15
C ALA A 15 17.78 6.09 4.08
N ARG A 16 18.95 6.37 4.69
CA ARG A 16 19.15 7.57 5.51
C ARG A 16 19.03 8.87 4.71
N LYS A 17 19.62 8.91 3.51
CA LYS A 17 19.56 10.09 2.61
C LYS A 17 18.12 10.43 2.21
N ASN A 18 17.25 9.43 2.08
CA ASN A 18 15.84 9.60 1.72
C ASN A 18 14.91 9.78 2.93
N ASP A 19 15.44 9.80 4.16
CA ASP A 19 14.69 9.93 5.41
C ASP A 19 13.57 8.87 5.56
N PHE A 20 13.84 7.62 5.15
CA PHE A 20 12.85 6.55 5.32
C PHE A 20 12.65 6.23 6.79
N SER A 21 11.43 6.44 7.24
CA SER A 21 10.99 6.14 8.60
C SER A 21 9.52 5.80 8.59
N ILE A 22 9.13 4.95 9.53
CA ILE A 22 7.73 4.64 9.83
C ILE A 22 7.54 4.90 11.32
N SER A 23 6.60 5.77 11.64
CA SER A 23 6.20 6.12 12.99
C SER A 23 4.69 6.03 13.07
N LEU A 24 4.21 4.86 13.50
CA LEU A 24 2.79 4.57 13.67
C LEU A 24 2.50 4.18 15.13
N PRO A 25 2.42 5.16 16.05
CA PRO A 25 1.82 4.92 17.37
C PRO A 25 0.38 4.42 17.26
N VAL A 26 -0.18 3.90 18.34
CA VAL A 26 -1.47 3.18 18.32
C VAL A 26 -2.60 4.03 17.74
N ASP A 27 -2.66 5.33 18.04
CA ASP A 27 -3.65 6.25 17.48
C ASP A 27 -3.48 6.46 15.97
N ARG A 28 -2.23 6.61 15.50
CA ARG A 28 -1.90 6.76 14.07
C ARG A 28 -2.15 5.48 13.28
N LEU A 29 -1.81 4.32 13.84
CA LEU A 29 -2.12 3.04 13.23
C LEU A 29 -3.64 2.83 13.18
N SER A 30 -4.36 3.13 14.26
CA SER A 30 -5.83 3.04 14.28
C SER A 30 -6.48 3.94 13.22
N PHE A 31 -5.96 5.16 13.05
CA PHE A 31 -6.39 6.05 11.97
C PHE A 31 -6.10 5.47 10.58
N LEU A 32 -4.90 4.95 10.34
CA LEU A 32 -4.56 4.31 9.07
C LEU A 32 -5.46 3.08 8.77
N LEU A 33 -5.79 2.28 9.79
CA LEU A 33 -6.71 1.15 9.65
C LEU A 33 -8.13 1.60 9.34
N ALA A 34 -8.63 2.66 10.00
CA ALA A 34 -9.94 3.23 9.70
C ALA A 34 -10.02 3.72 8.24
N VAL A 35 -8.96 4.37 7.75
CA VAL A 35 -8.84 4.78 6.34
C VAL A 35 -8.88 3.57 5.41
N ALA A 36 -8.16 2.49 5.74
CA ALA A 36 -8.15 1.28 4.92
C ALA A 36 -9.49 0.54 4.91
N THR A 37 -10.21 0.51 6.03
CA THR A 37 -11.57 -0.04 6.10
C THR A 37 -12.52 0.75 5.21
N LEU A 38 -12.52 2.09 5.28
CA LEU A 38 -13.33 2.95 4.41
C LEU A 38 -12.97 2.78 2.93
N ASN A 39 -11.68 2.61 2.62
CA ASN A 39 -11.23 2.37 1.26
C ASN A 39 -11.67 0.99 0.73
N GLY A 40 -11.70 -0.05 1.59
CA GLY A 40 -12.09 -1.41 1.21
C GLY A 40 -13.59 -1.58 0.92
N GLU A 41 -14.45 -0.77 1.55
CA GLU A 41 -15.89 -0.76 1.32
C GLU A 41 -16.34 0.18 0.20
N ARG A 42 -15.40 0.97 -0.36
CA ARG A 42 -15.71 1.97 -1.39
C ARG A 42 -16.04 1.31 -2.73
N LEU A 43 -17.20 1.66 -3.28
CA LEU A 43 -17.67 1.18 -4.59
C LEU A 43 -17.13 2.04 -5.75
N GLU A 44 -17.12 3.36 -5.58
CA GLU A 44 -16.65 4.31 -6.60
C GLU A 44 -15.99 5.54 -5.96
N GLY A 45 -15.06 6.16 -6.71
CA GLY A 45 -14.38 7.39 -6.31
C GLY A 45 -13.15 7.18 -5.43
N GLU A 46 -12.50 8.30 -5.10
CA GLU A 46 -11.30 8.36 -4.25
C GLU A 46 -11.63 9.04 -2.94
N MET A 47 -10.83 8.81 -1.89
CA MET A 47 -11.10 9.42 -0.59
C MET A 47 -10.82 10.93 -0.63
N SER A 48 -11.78 11.74 -0.21
CA SER A 48 -11.62 13.19 -0.06
C SER A 48 -10.95 13.56 1.26
N GLU A 49 -10.50 14.81 1.39
CA GLU A 49 -9.98 15.31 2.68
C GLU A 49 -11.04 15.26 3.78
N GLY A 50 -12.31 15.58 3.46
CA GLY A 50 -13.41 15.53 4.41
C GLY A 50 -13.60 14.15 5.01
N GLU A 51 -13.58 13.12 4.17
CA GLU A 51 -13.72 11.72 4.60
C GLU A 51 -12.57 11.28 5.52
N LEU A 52 -11.34 11.74 5.25
CA LEU A 52 -10.20 11.48 6.15
C LEU A 52 -10.33 12.21 7.49
N VAL A 53 -10.81 13.45 7.50
CA VAL A 53 -11.03 14.21 8.74
C VAL A 53 -12.15 13.57 9.56
N ASP A 54 -13.19 13.07 8.92
CA ASP A 54 -14.29 12.36 9.59
C ASP A 54 -13.83 11.02 10.17
N ALA A 55 -13.04 10.25 9.42
CA ALA A 55 -12.40 9.03 9.93
C ALA A 55 -11.49 9.33 11.13
N PHE A 56 -10.72 10.43 11.07
CA PHE A 56 -9.88 10.87 12.19
C PHE A 56 -10.70 11.25 13.41
N ARG A 57 -11.88 11.88 13.22
CA ARG A 57 -12.79 12.24 14.32
C ARG A 57 -13.23 11.00 15.09
N HIS A 58 -13.68 9.95 14.39
CA HIS A 58 -14.08 8.69 15.03
C HIS A 58 -12.94 8.05 15.83
N VAL A 59 -11.72 8.09 15.31
CA VAL A 59 -10.55 7.59 16.05
C VAL A 59 -10.24 8.49 17.25
N SER A 60 -10.21 9.82 17.07
CA SER A 60 -9.98 10.77 18.16
C SER A 60 -10.98 10.58 19.32
N ASP A 61 -12.26 10.36 19.00
CA ASP A 61 -13.31 10.12 19.99
C ASP A 61 -13.07 8.80 20.74
N ALA A 62 -12.65 7.73 20.04
CA ALA A 62 -12.32 6.44 20.65
C ALA A 62 -11.10 6.50 21.59
N PHE A 63 -10.21 7.49 21.40
CA PHE A 63 -9.07 7.76 22.29
C PHE A 63 -9.35 8.85 23.33
N GLU A 64 -10.61 9.28 23.48
CA GLU A 64 -11.04 10.30 24.45
C GLU A 64 -10.27 11.64 24.34
N GLN A 65 -9.89 12.01 23.12
CA GLN A 65 -9.10 13.22 22.86
C GLN A 65 -9.99 14.46 22.68
N THR A 66 -9.45 15.65 22.97
CA THR A 66 -10.20 16.91 22.91
C THR A 66 -10.76 17.22 21.51
N SER A 67 -12.04 17.57 21.44
CA SER A 67 -12.74 17.90 20.19
C SER A 67 -12.35 19.25 19.58
N GLU A 68 -11.92 20.21 20.41
CA GLU A 68 -11.61 21.58 20.00
C GLU A 68 -10.48 21.68 18.97
N THR A 69 -9.58 20.69 18.91
CA THR A 69 -8.39 20.71 18.04
C THR A 69 -8.41 19.66 16.93
N ILE A 70 -9.55 19.00 16.70
CA ILE A 70 -9.65 17.86 15.77
C ILE A 70 -9.18 18.22 14.37
N SER A 71 -9.62 19.34 13.79
CA SER A 71 -9.26 19.70 12.41
C SER A 71 -7.74 19.87 12.24
N GLN A 72 -7.08 20.53 13.20
CA GLN A 72 -5.63 20.73 13.15
C GLN A 72 -4.87 19.41 13.36
N ARG A 73 -5.33 18.56 14.29
CA ARG A 73 -4.71 17.26 14.58
C ARG A 73 -4.92 16.26 13.43
N ALA A 74 -6.07 16.28 12.78
CA ALA A 74 -6.37 15.51 11.58
C ALA A 74 -5.44 15.91 10.43
N ASN A 75 -5.33 17.22 10.15
CA ASN A 75 -4.43 17.71 9.11
C ASN A 75 -2.97 17.30 9.37
N ASN A 76 -2.51 17.41 10.63
CA ASN A 76 -1.19 16.95 11.04
C ASN A 76 -1.02 15.43 10.85
N ALA A 77 -2.02 14.62 11.19
CA ALA A 77 -1.99 13.17 10.99
C ALA A 77 -1.94 12.79 9.51
N ILE A 78 -2.75 13.43 8.67
CA ILE A 78 -2.77 13.21 7.22
C ILE A 78 -1.43 13.59 6.60
N ASN A 79 -0.87 14.77 6.94
CA ASN A 79 0.43 15.20 6.44
C ASN A 79 1.56 14.25 6.85
N ASP A 80 1.51 13.73 8.08
CA ASP A 80 2.47 12.75 8.58
C ASP A 80 2.39 11.42 7.79
N LEU A 81 1.17 10.90 7.55
CA LEU A 81 0.98 9.71 6.71
C LEU A 81 1.46 9.91 5.27
N VAL A 82 1.27 11.11 4.70
CA VAL A 82 1.79 11.45 3.36
C VAL A 82 3.32 11.51 3.38
N ARG A 83 3.92 12.16 4.39
CA ARG A 83 5.39 12.25 4.55
C ARG A 83 6.02 10.86 4.67
N GLN A 84 5.40 9.96 5.44
CA GLN A 84 5.84 8.58 5.62
C GLN A 84 5.52 7.67 4.41
N ARG A 85 4.97 8.22 3.32
CA ARG A 85 4.62 7.50 2.09
C ARG A 85 3.57 6.41 2.31
N LEU A 86 2.67 6.59 3.27
CA LEU A 86 1.53 5.71 3.54
C LEU A 86 0.28 6.14 2.78
N LEU A 87 0.17 7.44 2.50
CA LEU A 87 -0.85 8.04 1.62
C LEU A 87 -0.20 8.86 0.50
N ASN A 88 -0.80 8.81 -0.68
CA ASN A 88 -0.57 9.78 -1.75
C ASN A 88 -1.67 10.84 -1.72
N ARG A 89 -1.30 12.12 -1.83
CA ARG A 89 -2.22 13.26 -2.00
C ARG A 89 -2.18 13.71 -3.46
N PHE A 90 -3.34 13.88 -4.08
CA PHE A 90 -3.49 14.50 -5.39
C PHE A 90 -4.42 15.70 -5.30
N THR A 91 -4.06 16.80 -5.94
CA THR A 91 -4.93 17.98 -6.05
C THR A 91 -6.07 17.68 -7.03
N SER A 92 -7.30 18.01 -6.66
CA SER A 92 -8.48 17.80 -7.49
C SER A 92 -9.47 18.94 -7.28
N GLU A 93 -9.72 19.75 -8.31
CA GLU A 93 -10.61 20.92 -8.27
C GLU A 93 -12.11 20.56 -8.19
N ILE A 94 -12.46 19.28 -8.38
CA ILE A 94 -13.84 18.80 -8.47
C ILE A 94 -14.35 18.27 -7.13
N THR A 95 -13.45 17.84 -6.24
CA THR A 95 -13.77 17.19 -4.95
C THR A 95 -13.74 18.15 -3.78
N GLU A 96 -14.60 17.91 -2.80
CA GLU A 96 -14.63 18.64 -1.53
C GLU A 96 -13.26 18.60 -0.83
N GLY A 97 -12.73 19.77 -0.46
CA GLY A 97 -11.39 19.92 0.11
C GLY A 97 -10.25 20.03 -0.91
N ASN A 98 -10.54 20.05 -2.21
CA ASN A 98 -9.59 20.21 -3.32
C ASN A 98 -8.46 19.16 -3.39
N ALA A 99 -8.59 18.04 -2.67
CA ALA A 99 -7.61 16.97 -2.65
C ALA A 99 -8.25 15.60 -2.49
N ILE A 100 -7.65 14.61 -3.15
CA ILE A 100 -7.98 13.19 -3.02
C ILE A 100 -6.78 12.41 -2.51
N TYR A 101 -7.05 11.33 -1.80
CA TYR A 101 -6.06 10.54 -1.10
C TYR A 101 -6.16 9.06 -1.45
N ARG A 102 -5.01 8.43 -1.69
CA ARG A 102 -4.89 6.99 -1.98
C ARG A 102 -3.91 6.32 -1.03
N LEU A 103 -4.24 5.13 -0.55
CA LEU A 103 -3.25 4.27 0.10
C LEU A 103 -2.14 3.91 -0.88
N THR A 104 -0.90 4.04 -0.44
CA THR A 104 0.26 3.56 -1.21
C THR A 104 0.38 2.04 -1.08
N PRO A 105 1.19 1.35 -1.91
CA PRO A 105 1.47 -0.07 -1.70
C PRO A 105 2.00 -0.40 -0.30
N LEU A 106 2.78 0.50 0.31
CA LEU A 106 3.25 0.35 1.69
C LEU A 106 2.09 0.48 2.69
N GLY A 107 1.22 1.48 2.50
CA GLY A 107 0.02 1.66 3.31
C GLY A 107 -0.88 0.42 3.26
N ILE A 108 -1.18 -0.07 2.05
CA ILE A 108 -1.95 -1.30 1.83
C ILE A 108 -1.30 -2.50 2.52
N GLY A 109 0.01 -2.71 2.33
CA GLY A 109 0.71 -3.85 2.92
C GLY A 109 0.67 -3.86 4.45
N ILE A 110 0.80 -2.68 5.08
CA ILE A 110 0.67 -2.54 6.54
C ILE A 110 -0.76 -2.83 6.98
N THR A 111 -1.76 -2.26 6.31
CA THR A 111 -3.16 -2.39 6.74
C THR A 111 -3.71 -3.79 6.50
N ASP A 112 -3.38 -4.42 5.36
CA ASP A 112 -3.80 -5.79 5.01
C ASP A 112 -3.36 -6.80 6.07
N TYR A 113 -2.21 -6.58 6.72
CA TYR A 113 -1.75 -7.44 7.80
C TYR A 113 -2.74 -7.51 8.98
N TYR A 114 -3.46 -6.41 9.25
CA TYR A 114 -4.38 -6.29 10.39
C TYR A 114 -5.85 -6.53 10.00
N ILE A 115 -6.28 -6.02 8.84
CA ILE A 115 -7.71 -6.04 8.47
C ILE A 115 -8.09 -7.25 7.62
N ARG A 116 -7.14 -7.82 6.86
CA ARG A 116 -7.47 -8.88 5.91
C ARG A 116 -7.59 -10.21 6.63
N GLN A 117 -8.72 -10.90 6.40
CA GLN A 117 -8.89 -12.25 6.90
C GLN A 117 -7.82 -13.15 6.30
N ARG A 118 -7.05 -13.83 7.17
CA ARG A 118 -6.06 -14.81 6.73
C ARG A 118 -6.81 -16.04 6.23
N GLU A 119 -6.77 -16.26 4.92
CA GLU A 119 -7.32 -17.45 4.31
C GLU A 119 -6.30 -18.59 4.38
N PHE A 120 -6.60 -19.60 5.19
CA PHE A 120 -5.85 -20.85 5.21
C PHE A 120 -6.69 -21.94 4.54
N SER A 121 -6.31 -22.33 3.33
CA SER A 121 -7.02 -23.37 2.58
C SER A 121 -6.07 -24.21 1.76
N THR A 122 -6.02 -25.51 2.05
CA THR A 122 -5.25 -26.49 1.27
C THR A 122 -5.76 -26.56 -0.17
N LEU A 123 -7.06 -26.40 -0.39
CA LEU A 123 -7.63 -26.34 -1.74
C LEU A 123 -7.12 -25.12 -2.51
N ARG A 124 -7.15 -23.94 -1.88
CA ARG A 124 -6.62 -22.70 -2.50
C ARG A 124 -5.14 -22.87 -2.86
N LEU A 125 -4.34 -23.42 -1.94
CA LEU A 125 -2.93 -23.71 -2.18
C LEU A 125 -2.74 -24.70 -3.34
N SER A 126 -3.50 -25.80 -3.36
CA SER A 126 -3.43 -26.81 -4.42
C SER A 126 -3.78 -26.21 -5.79
N MET A 127 -4.78 -25.34 -5.86
CA MET A 127 -5.14 -24.63 -7.09
C MET A 127 -4.02 -23.70 -7.55
N GLN A 128 -3.42 -22.93 -6.63
CA GLN A 128 -2.29 -22.05 -6.94
C GLN A 128 -1.09 -22.84 -7.46
N LEU A 129 -0.76 -23.98 -6.84
CA LEU A 129 0.31 -24.86 -7.29
C LEU A 129 0.03 -25.45 -8.68
N SER A 130 -1.22 -25.81 -8.98
CA SER A 130 -1.59 -26.30 -10.32
C SER A 130 -1.44 -25.22 -11.39
N ILE A 131 -1.79 -23.98 -11.09
CA ILE A 131 -1.62 -22.84 -12.02
C ILE A 131 -0.14 -22.60 -12.26
N VAL A 132 0.65 -22.49 -11.19
CA VAL A 132 2.11 -22.27 -11.29
C VAL A 132 2.80 -23.40 -12.03
N ALA A 133 2.44 -24.66 -11.78
CA ALA A 133 3.01 -25.79 -12.51
C ALA A 133 2.72 -25.72 -14.02
N GLY A 134 1.52 -25.28 -14.40
CA GLY A 134 1.15 -25.08 -15.80
C GLY A 134 1.95 -23.96 -16.48
N GLU A 135 2.10 -22.81 -15.82
CA GLU A 135 2.92 -21.70 -16.33
C GLU A 135 4.40 -22.09 -16.43
N LEU A 136 4.93 -22.73 -15.39
CA LEU A 136 6.34 -23.12 -15.33
C LEU A 136 6.69 -24.13 -16.43
N LYS A 137 5.78 -25.08 -16.71
CA LYS A 137 5.96 -26.03 -17.81
C LYS A 137 6.01 -25.31 -19.16
N ARG A 138 5.06 -24.39 -19.42
CA ARG A 138 5.06 -23.61 -20.68
C ARG A 138 6.34 -22.79 -20.84
N ALA A 139 6.80 -22.14 -19.78
CA ALA A 139 8.03 -21.37 -19.80
C ALA A 139 9.26 -22.27 -20.04
N ALA A 140 9.28 -23.47 -19.46
CA ALA A 140 10.35 -24.45 -19.69
C ALA A 140 10.37 -24.97 -21.13
N ASP A 141 9.22 -25.40 -21.65
CA ASP A 141 9.09 -25.87 -23.04
C ASP A 141 9.51 -24.76 -24.03
N ALA A 142 9.04 -23.51 -23.81
CA ALA A 142 9.40 -22.36 -24.63
C ALA A 142 10.89 -21.98 -24.53
N ALA A 143 11.53 -22.20 -23.38
CA ALA A 143 12.97 -21.98 -23.21
C ALA A 143 13.80 -23.03 -23.97
N GLU A 144 13.33 -24.29 -24.01
CA GLU A 144 13.97 -25.36 -24.79
C GLU A 144 13.84 -25.15 -26.31
N GLU A 145 12.69 -24.64 -26.77
CA GLU A 145 12.47 -24.26 -28.17
C GLU A 145 13.41 -23.14 -28.64
N GLY A 146 13.90 -22.31 -27.71
CA GLY A 146 14.73 -21.15 -28.01
C GLY A 146 13.97 -20.07 -28.78
N GLY A 147 14.67 -19.07 -29.31
CA GLY A 147 14.04 -17.97 -30.03
C GLY A 147 14.86 -16.68 -30.00
N ASP A 148 14.23 -15.60 -30.43
CA ASP A 148 14.79 -14.25 -30.36
C ASP A 148 14.60 -13.62 -28.97
N GLU A 149 15.16 -12.42 -28.77
CA GLU A 149 15.05 -11.70 -27.50
C GLU A 149 13.60 -11.44 -27.07
N PHE A 150 12.71 -11.21 -28.05
CA PHE A 150 11.29 -10.99 -27.78
C PHE A 150 10.62 -12.26 -27.26
N HIS A 151 10.91 -13.42 -27.87
CA HIS A 151 10.44 -14.73 -27.40
C HIS A 151 10.88 -14.99 -25.96
N TRP A 152 12.15 -14.80 -25.64
CA TRP A 152 12.67 -14.98 -24.28
C TRP A 152 11.99 -14.06 -23.27
N HIS A 153 11.85 -12.78 -23.61
CA HIS A 153 11.22 -11.82 -22.71
C HIS A 153 9.74 -12.16 -22.46
N ARG A 154 9.02 -12.56 -23.50
CA ARG A 154 7.57 -12.75 -23.44
C ARG A 154 7.12 -14.13 -22.95
N ASN A 155 7.84 -15.18 -23.34
CA ASN A 155 7.38 -16.57 -23.13
C ASN A 155 8.14 -17.29 -22.02
N VAL A 156 9.25 -16.73 -21.53
CA VAL A 156 10.06 -17.34 -20.47
C VAL A 156 10.19 -16.44 -19.24
N PHE A 157 10.45 -15.13 -19.41
CA PHE A 157 10.72 -14.23 -18.28
C PHE A 157 9.49 -13.54 -17.67
N ALA A 158 8.55 -13.09 -18.50
CA ALA A 158 7.37 -12.32 -18.07
C ALA A 158 6.36 -13.16 -17.29
#